data_AF-A0A1G7HTB1-F1
#
_entry.id   AF-A0A1G7HTB1-F1
#
_cell.length_a   1.000
_cell.length_b   1.000
_cell.length_c   1.000
_cell.angle_alpha   90.00
_cell.angle_beta   90.00
_cell.angle_gamma   90.00
#
_symmetry.space_group_name_H-M   'P 1'
#
loop_
_entity.id
_entity.type
_entity.pdbx_description
1 polymer ?
#
loop_
_entity_poly.entity_id
_entity_poly.type
_entity_poly.pdbx_seq_one_letter_code
_entity_poly.pdbx_strand_id
1 'polypeptide(L)'
;MPCRRFRLPLLPLLALLLPLCTLSTGNAARANPTGERPPQLLRIVNNTGADVLNLCFTRQGRTQYVRLDMPPHGNDMVENPGGSADLRVDTGLALWRFAAVPLGKARALTFDSGEPPALTVALRPEGQRRIAGSVTPLLPGPEHGPVCHLDQFRPGMTMREVCALLDPHPPRDDNDAVLTSLGFAGMVWAARLSPGTEDSGGVGTDRLDHMELRRPLDAPTLDKLLKTLYAQGYAPWQAELPGLDMNFTEMTGRSAERPTALLRRTVDDFLAAGAGEATIMLAPQKLLPVLDDADAPHGDVQLFTLTLRCISRTLIVDVAAYQGSEGGR
;
A
#
# COMPACT_ATOMS: atom_id res chain seq x y z
N MET A 1 24.28 28.38 50.66
CA MET A 1 25.75 28.41 50.91
C MET A 1 26.37 27.18 50.29
N PRO A 2 27.57 27.25 49.69
CA PRO A 2 28.12 28.24 48.75
C PRO A 2 28.26 27.59 47.34
N CYS A 3 28.14 28.28 46.21
CA CYS A 3 28.91 29.41 45.71
C CYS A 3 30.40 29.08 45.50
N ARG A 4 30.84 28.98 44.23
CA ARG A 4 32.05 29.67 43.74
C ARG A 4 32.18 29.58 42.21
N ARG A 5 31.87 30.72 41.57
CA ARG A 5 32.48 31.20 40.33
C ARG A 5 33.98 31.44 40.56
N PHE A 6 34.83 31.28 39.55
CA PHE A 6 35.98 32.16 39.23
C PHE A 6 36.43 31.82 37.79
N ARG A 7 36.00 32.62 36.80
CA ARG A 7 36.71 33.74 36.12
C ARG A 7 37.83 33.29 35.16
N LEU A 8 37.55 33.55 33.88
CA LEU A 8 38.45 33.78 32.73
C LEU A 8 39.56 34.82 33.04
N PRO A 9 40.69 34.83 32.29
CA PRO A 9 40.74 35.69 31.09
C PRO A 9 41.62 35.22 29.89
N LEU A 10 41.21 35.70 28.70
CA LEU A 10 41.94 36.21 27.51
C LEU A 10 43.29 35.61 27.01
N LEU A 11 43.25 35.18 25.74
CA LEU A 11 44.17 35.23 24.56
C LEU A 11 45.46 36.11 24.61
N PRO A 12 46.45 36.04 23.65
CA PRO A 12 46.44 35.48 22.26
C PRO A 12 47.75 34.80 21.72
N LEU A 13 47.69 34.33 20.45
CA LEU A 13 48.73 34.19 19.38
C LEU A 13 50.17 33.74 19.71
N LEU A 14 50.69 32.72 19.00
CA LEU A 14 51.64 32.88 17.87
C LEU A 14 52.01 31.51 17.25
N ALA A 15 52.34 31.55 15.96
CA ALA A 15 52.63 30.44 15.06
C ALA A 15 54.00 29.78 15.28
N LEU A 16 54.20 28.55 14.75
CA LEU A 16 55.28 28.20 13.80
C LEU A 16 55.33 26.68 13.47
N LEU A 17 55.32 26.40 12.15
CA LEU A 17 56.17 25.46 11.39
C LEU A 17 56.22 23.94 11.72
N LEU A 18 55.66 23.16 10.79
CA LEU A 18 56.15 21.83 10.30
C LEU A 18 57.59 21.96 9.76
N PRO A 19 58.46 20.90 9.69
CA PRO A 19 58.14 19.63 9.00
C PRO A 19 58.91 18.32 9.36
N LEU A 20 58.49 17.23 8.68
CA LEU A 20 59.21 16.02 8.22
C LEU A 20 59.48 14.81 9.16
N CYS A 21 58.88 13.68 8.74
CA CYS A 21 59.37 12.28 8.74
C CYS A 21 59.73 11.62 10.09
N THR A 22 59.39 10.38 10.42
CA THR A 22 58.75 9.20 9.81
C THR A 22 58.68 8.22 10.97
N LEU A 23 57.59 7.48 11.16
CA LEU A 23 57.65 6.09 11.62
C LEU A 23 56.28 5.44 11.41
N SER A 24 56.34 4.30 10.74
CA SER A 24 55.19 3.55 10.29
C SER A 24 54.53 2.82 11.45
N THR A 25 53.21 2.89 11.54
CA THR A 25 52.40 1.77 12.04
C THR A 25 51.30 1.55 11.03
N GLY A 26 51.50 0.56 10.18
CA GLY A 26 50.51 0.10 9.23
C GLY A 26 49.27 -0.37 9.97
N ASN A 27 48.18 0.36 9.80
CA ASN A 27 46.89 -0.28 9.68
C ASN A 27 46.64 -0.47 8.19
N ALA A 28 47.04 -1.64 7.70
CA ALA A 28 46.49 -2.17 6.48
C ALA A 28 44.97 -2.25 6.70
N ALA A 29 44.25 -1.24 6.22
CA ALA A 29 42.84 -1.36 5.96
C ALA A 29 42.68 -2.61 5.08
N ARG A 30 42.13 -3.65 5.67
CA ARG A 30 41.84 -4.91 4.99
C ARG A 30 40.84 -4.55 3.89
N ALA A 31 41.36 -4.35 2.69
CA ALA A 31 40.55 -4.10 1.51
C ALA A 31 39.59 -5.28 1.36
N ASN A 32 38.30 -4.98 1.47
CA ASN A 32 37.25 -5.96 1.20
C ASN A 32 37.39 -6.34 -0.30
N PRO A 33 37.51 -7.63 -0.66
CA PRO A 33 37.78 -8.04 -2.05
C PRO A 33 36.58 -7.88 -2.99
N THR A 34 35.45 -7.32 -2.55
CA THR A 34 34.36 -6.87 -3.42
C THR A 34 34.38 -5.34 -3.45
N GLY A 35 35.00 -4.79 -4.50
CA GLY A 35 34.91 -3.35 -4.83
C GLY A 35 33.51 -2.96 -5.31
N GLU A 36 32.47 -3.34 -4.58
CA GLU A 36 31.11 -2.93 -4.85
C GLU A 36 30.98 -1.45 -4.47
N ARG A 37 30.85 -0.61 -5.50
CA ARG A 37 30.49 0.78 -5.33
C ARG A 37 29.17 0.82 -4.53
N PRO A 38 29.05 1.67 -3.50
CA PRO A 38 27.81 1.74 -2.72
C PRO A 38 26.63 1.98 -3.66
N PRO A 39 25.48 1.32 -3.41
CA PRO A 39 24.32 1.38 -4.28
C PRO A 39 23.91 2.84 -4.48
N GLN A 40 23.71 3.23 -5.74
CA GLN A 40 23.26 4.57 -6.04
C GLN A 40 21.80 4.68 -5.64
N LEU A 41 21.46 5.65 -4.78
CA LEU A 41 20.06 5.88 -4.42
C LEU A 41 19.35 6.73 -5.47
N LEU A 42 18.06 6.43 -5.65
CA LEU A 42 17.12 7.11 -6.52
C LEU A 42 15.98 7.68 -5.68
N ARG A 43 15.77 9.00 -5.73
CA ARG A 43 14.61 9.61 -5.06
C ARG A 43 13.35 9.39 -5.89
N ILE A 44 12.30 8.88 -5.28
CA ILE A 44 10.98 8.77 -5.87
C ILE A 44 10.09 9.85 -5.28
N VAL A 45 9.34 10.56 -6.10
CA VAL A 45 8.41 11.62 -5.70
C VAL A 45 7.07 11.37 -6.36
N ASN A 46 6.02 11.27 -5.55
CA ASN A 46 4.64 11.19 -6.02
C ASN A 46 4.03 12.60 -6.02
N ASN A 47 4.06 13.30 -7.15
CA ASN A 47 3.39 14.60 -7.30
C ASN A 47 1.97 14.45 -7.87
N THR A 48 1.37 13.28 -7.70
CA THR A 48 0.04 12.97 -8.22
C THR A 48 -1.02 13.00 -7.13
N GLY A 49 -2.28 12.98 -7.54
CA GLY A 49 -3.42 12.81 -6.62
C GLY A 49 -3.76 11.36 -6.30
N ALA A 50 -2.97 10.38 -6.76
CA ALA A 50 -3.19 8.96 -6.51
C ALA A 50 -2.11 8.40 -5.56
N ASP A 51 -2.39 7.27 -4.93
CA ASP A 51 -1.36 6.48 -4.25
C ASP A 51 -0.38 5.89 -5.29
N VAL A 52 0.88 5.67 -4.89
CA VAL A 52 1.87 4.91 -5.66
C VAL A 52 2.29 3.71 -4.81
N LEU A 53 1.78 2.53 -5.17
CA LEU A 53 1.88 1.33 -4.34
C LEU A 53 3.15 0.54 -4.63
N ASN A 54 3.45 0.35 -5.92
CA ASN A 54 4.56 -0.49 -6.37
C ASN A 54 5.20 0.05 -7.65
N LEU A 55 6.53 -0.08 -7.75
CA LEU A 55 7.30 0.12 -8.97
C LEU A 55 7.85 -1.22 -9.46
N CYS A 56 7.76 -1.44 -10.76
CA CYS A 56 8.34 -2.60 -11.43
C CYS A 56 9.25 -2.13 -12.56
N PHE A 57 10.55 -2.41 -12.43
CA PHE A 57 11.57 -2.10 -13.42
C PHE A 57 11.90 -3.35 -14.22
N THR A 58 11.71 -3.30 -15.53
CA THR A 58 12.04 -4.40 -16.44
C THR A 58 13.22 -4.02 -17.33
N ARG A 59 14.30 -4.79 -17.26
CA ARG A 59 15.52 -4.58 -18.06
C ARG A 59 16.06 -5.91 -18.56
N GLN A 60 16.16 -6.07 -19.88
CA GLN A 60 16.76 -7.25 -20.52
C GLN A 60 16.18 -8.57 -19.99
N GLY A 61 14.87 -8.63 -19.78
CA GLY A 61 14.17 -9.80 -19.23
C GLY A 61 14.31 -10.00 -17.71
N ARG A 62 15.03 -9.13 -17.00
CA ARG A 62 15.09 -9.12 -15.52
C ARG A 62 14.12 -8.10 -14.96
N THR A 63 13.38 -8.49 -13.94
CA THR A 63 12.41 -7.64 -13.27
C THR A 63 12.87 -7.35 -11.84
N GLN A 64 12.76 -6.10 -11.41
CA GLN A 64 12.94 -5.68 -10.02
C GLN A 64 11.69 -4.97 -9.56
N TYR A 65 11.20 -5.32 -8.38
CA TYR A 65 10.06 -4.68 -7.76
C TYR A 65 10.47 -3.83 -6.56
N VAL A 66 9.70 -2.78 -6.30
CA VAL A 66 9.84 -1.92 -5.12
C VAL A 66 8.45 -1.58 -4.60
N ARG A 67 8.14 -2.03 -3.39
CA ARG A 67 6.96 -1.61 -2.63
C ARG A 67 7.20 -0.20 -2.07
N LEU A 68 6.22 0.67 -2.18
CA LEU A 68 6.30 2.06 -1.74
C LEU A 68 5.16 2.45 -0.80
N ASP A 69 3.93 2.06 -1.10
CA ASP A 69 2.73 2.49 -0.36
C ASP A 69 2.67 4.02 -0.12
N MET A 70 3.06 4.77 -1.15
CA MET A 70 3.31 6.20 -1.05
C MET A 70 2.03 7.00 -1.31
N PRO A 71 1.55 7.80 -0.35
CA PRO A 71 0.38 8.66 -0.56
C PRO A 71 0.69 9.81 -1.54
N PRO A 72 -0.35 10.53 -2.00
CA PRO A 72 -0.18 11.78 -2.74
C PRO A 72 0.81 12.73 -2.06
N HIS A 73 1.69 13.35 -2.84
CA HIS A 73 2.76 14.26 -2.39
C HIS A 73 3.86 13.61 -1.52
N GLY A 74 3.84 12.28 -1.39
CA GLY A 74 4.90 11.52 -0.74
C GLY A 74 6.21 11.48 -1.52
N ASN A 75 7.28 11.09 -0.83
CA ASN A 75 8.57 10.80 -1.44
C ASN A 75 9.32 9.74 -0.63
N ASP A 76 10.19 8.99 -1.30
CA ASP A 76 11.02 7.96 -0.69
C ASP A 76 12.34 7.77 -1.47
N MET A 77 13.28 7.01 -0.90
CA MET A 77 14.56 6.67 -1.51
C MET A 77 14.63 5.17 -1.77
N VAL A 78 14.90 4.81 -3.02
CA VAL A 78 15.02 3.41 -3.45
C VAL A 78 16.41 3.14 -4.01
N GLU A 79 16.82 1.88 -4.05
CA GLU A 79 18.03 1.49 -4.79
C GLU A 79 17.81 1.74 -6.29
N ASN A 80 18.78 2.39 -6.94
CA ASN A 80 18.73 2.64 -8.36
C ASN A 80 19.17 1.38 -9.14
N PRO A 81 18.29 0.75 -9.94
CA PRO A 81 18.66 -0.42 -10.75
C PRO A 81 19.67 -0.11 -11.85
N GLY A 82 19.90 1.16 -12.15
CA GLY A 82 20.81 1.64 -13.18
C GLY A 82 20.37 1.29 -14.61
N GLY A 83 21.21 1.68 -15.58
CA GLY A 83 20.97 1.40 -17.00
C GLY A 83 19.74 2.09 -17.59
N SER A 84 19.05 1.42 -18.51
CA SER A 84 17.75 1.83 -19.06
C SER A 84 16.76 0.69 -18.85
N ALA A 85 15.55 1.01 -18.37
CA ALA A 85 14.52 0.03 -18.06
C ALA A 85 13.14 0.55 -18.44
N ASP A 86 12.22 -0.38 -18.71
CA ASP A 86 10.80 -0.06 -18.74
C ASP A 86 10.28 -0.04 -17.30
N LEU A 87 9.51 1.00 -16.97
CA LEU A 87 8.95 1.21 -15.65
C LEU A 87 7.43 1.03 -15.71
N ARG A 88 6.91 0.14 -14.86
CA ARG A 88 5.49 0.06 -14.55
C ARG A 88 5.26 0.60 -13.14
N VAL A 89 4.26 1.47 -12.99
CA VAL A 89 3.83 2.05 -11.72
C VAL A 89 2.42 1.55 -11.43
N ASP A 90 2.20 1.01 -10.24
CA ASP A 90 0.87 0.63 -9.76
C ASP A 90 0.29 1.72 -8.87
N THR A 91 -0.89 2.23 -9.23
CA THR A 91 -1.64 3.23 -8.44
C THR A 91 -2.86 2.65 -7.74
N GLY A 92 -3.05 1.33 -7.78
CA GLY A 92 -4.19 0.62 -7.23
C GLY A 92 -5.46 0.67 -8.08
N LEU A 93 -5.62 1.69 -8.93
CA LEU A 93 -6.74 1.80 -9.88
C LEU A 93 -6.29 1.67 -11.35
N ALA A 94 -5.00 1.86 -11.62
CA ALA A 94 -4.42 1.75 -12.94
C ALA A 94 -2.94 1.36 -12.89
N LEU A 95 -2.45 0.80 -13.98
CA LEU A 95 -1.04 0.56 -14.24
C LEU A 95 -0.53 1.60 -15.23
N TRP A 96 0.43 2.42 -14.80
CA TRP A 96 1.13 3.34 -15.70
C TRP A 96 2.39 2.69 -16.23
N ARG A 97 2.72 2.95 -17.51
CA ARG A 97 3.93 2.42 -18.14
C ARG A 97 4.75 3.55 -18.76
N PHE A 98 6.06 3.51 -18.52
CA PHE A 98 7.04 4.42 -19.10
C PHE A 98 8.16 3.60 -19.74
N ALA A 99 8.39 3.81 -21.03
CA ALA A 99 9.40 3.04 -21.78
C ALA A 99 10.78 3.71 -21.71
N ALA A 100 11.83 2.89 -21.71
CA ALA A 100 13.23 3.32 -21.85
C ALA A 100 13.63 4.47 -20.88
N VAL A 101 13.31 4.31 -19.59
CA VAL A 101 13.64 5.28 -18.55
C VAL A 101 15.16 5.22 -18.27
N PRO A 102 15.90 6.36 -18.37
CA PRO A 102 17.36 6.39 -18.26
C PRO A 102 17.84 6.42 -16.80
N LEU A 103 17.72 5.29 -16.10
CA LEU A 103 18.00 5.14 -14.67
C LEU A 103 19.50 5.27 -14.31
N GLY A 104 20.41 4.91 -15.21
CA GLY A 104 21.86 4.94 -14.98
C GLY A 104 22.42 6.33 -14.67
N LYS A 105 21.73 7.40 -15.07
CA LYS A 105 22.07 8.78 -14.71
C LYS A 105 20.99 9.45 -13.85
N ALA A 106 19.93 8.74 -13.49
CA ALA A 106 18.85 9.30 -12.72
C ALA A 106 19.28 9.55 -11.27
N ARG A 107 18.88 10.71 -10.74
CA ARG A 107 18.93 11.03 -9.31
C ARG A 107 17.55 11.10 -8.68
N ALA A 108 16.52 11.39 -9.46
CA ALA A 108 15.14 11.37 -9.01
C ALA A 108 14.17 11.01 -10.14
N LEU A 109 13.06 10.38 -9.77
CA LEU A 109 11.86 10.19 -10.56
C LEU A 109 10.71 10.93 -9.88
N THR A 110 10.05 11.83 -10.60
CA THR A 110 8.83 12.49 -10.15
C THR A 110 7.68 12.05 -11.03
N PHE A 111 6.66 11.45 -10.42
CA PHE A 111 5.40 11.13 -11.09
C PHE A 111 4.47 12.34 -11.02
N ASP A 112 4.00 12.80 -12.18
CA ASP A 112 3.15 13.98 -12.30
C ASP A 112 1.78 13.57 -12.86
N SER A 113 0.72 14.16 -12.30
CA SER A 113 -0.64 14.01 -12.83
C SER A 113 -0.73 14.53 -14.27
N GLY A 114 -1.53 13.87 -15.10
CA GLY A 114 -1.82 14.29 -16.47
C GLY A 114 -2.59 13.22 -17.24
N GLU A 115 -3.12 13.61 -18.40
CA GLU A 115 -3.69 12.70 -19.38
C GLU A 115 -2.93 12.85 -20.71
N PRO A 116 -1.94 11.98 -21.00
CA PRO A 116 -1.46 10.86 -20.18
C PRO A 116 -0.59 11.28 -18.98
N PRO A 117 -0.36 10.39 -17.98
CA PRO A 117 0.53 10.67 -16.87
C PRO A 117 1.96 10.92 -17.36
N ALA A 118 2.72 11.70 -16.60
CA ALA A 118 4.08 12.05 -16.97
C ALA A 118 5.08 11.64 -15.88
N LEU A 119 6.29 11.28 -16.33
CA LEU A 119 7.43 11.01 -15.48
C LEU A 119 8.51 12.04 -15.77
N THR A 120 8.90 12.81 -14.76
CA THR A 120 10.04 13.70 -14.81
C THR A 120 11.26 13.01 -14.22
N VAL A 121 12.28 12.76 -15.04
CA VAL A 121 13.55 12.13 -14.66
C VAL A 121 14.59 13.22 -14.46
N ALA A 122 15.03 13.44 -13.23
CA ALA A 122 16.15 14.33 -12.95
C ALA A 122 17.47 13.57 -13.16
N LEU A 123 18.38 14.12 -13.96
CA LEU A 123 19.63 13.47 -14.38
C LEU A 123 20.86 14.06 -13.66
N ARG A 124 21.95 13.29 -13.61
CA ARG A 124 23.28 13.70 -13.17
C ARG A 124 24.19 14.01 -14.39
N PRO A 125 25.11 14.99 -14.29
CA PRO A 125 25.27 15.95 -13.20
C PRO A 125 24.12 16.98 -13.12
N GLU A 126 23.52 17.32 -14.28
CA GLU A 126 22.39 18.23 -14.40
C GLU A 126 21.47 17.80 -15.55
N GLY A 127 20.28 18.40 -15.62
CA GLY A 127 19.28 18.14 -16.66
C GLY A 127 18.04 17.40 -16.16
N GLN A 128 16.98 17.49 -16.95
CA GLN A 128 15.73 16.78 -16.73
C GLN A 128 15.19 16.25 -18.05
N ARG A 129 14.53 15.09 -18.00
CA ARG A 129 13.80 14.53 -19.14
C ARG A 129 12.38 14.23 -18.70
N ARG A 130 11.40 14.73 -19.44
CA ARG A 130 10.00 14.35 -19.27
C ARG A 130 9.68 13.19 -20.21
N ILE A 131 9.00 12.17 -19.71
CA ILE A 131 8.56 10.99 -20.44
C ILE A 131 7.06 10.90 -20.28
N ALA A 132 6.32 10.84 -21.39
CA ALA A 132 4.89 10.56 -21.36
C ALA A 132 4.67 9.07 -21.10
N GLY A 133 3.73 8.75 -20.22
CA GLY A 133 3.34 7.37 -19.93
C GLY A 133 2.18 6.90 -20.78
N SER A 134 1.85 5.63 -20.64
CA SER A 134 0.56 5.06 -21.04
C SER A 134 -0.16 4.50 -19.82
N VAL A 135 -1.49 4.40 -19.91
CA VAL A 135 -2.35 3.94 -18.82
C VAL A 135 -3.05 2.66 -19.23
N THR A 136 -3.04 1.66 -18.36
CA THR A 136 -3.93 0.50 -18.43
C THR A 136 -4.81 0.53 -17.19
N PRO A 137 -6.11 0.85 -17.30
CA PRO A 137 -6.99 0.88 -16.14
C PRO A 137 -7.20 -0.53 -15.60
N LEU A 138 -7.21 -0.67 -14.26
CA LEU A 138 -7.60 -1.92 -13.59
C LEU A 138 -9.11 -1.99 -13.36
N LEU A 139 -9.78 -0.83 -13.36
CA LEU A 139 -11.23 -0.74 -13.46
C LEU A 139 -11.64 -0.60 -14.93
N PRO A 140 -12.29 -1.61 -15.52
CA PRO A 140 -12.80 -1.47 -16.87
C PRO A 140 -13.97 -0.46 -16.86
N GLY A 141 -14.21 0.19 -18.01
CA GLY A 141 -15.25 1.21 -18.13
C GLY A 141 -16.66 0.65 -17.85
N PRO A 142 -17.67 1.50 -17.62
CA PRO A 142 -19.02 1.10 -17.19
C PRO A 142 -19.73 0.10 -18.13
N GLU A 143 -19.32 0.04 -19.40
CA GLU A 143 -19.82 -0.91 -20.41
C GLU A 143 -19.27 -2.34 -20.24
N HIS A 144 -18.25 -2.53 -19.41
CA HIS A 144 -17.63 -3.82 -19.16
C HIS A 144 -18.19 -4.38 -17.86
N GLY A 145 -19.02 -5.43 -17.98
CA GLY A 145 -19.43 -6.23 -16.84
C GLY A 145 -18.21 -6.86 -16.15
N PRO A 146 -18.28 -7.17 -14.85
CA PRO A 146 -17.22 -7.91 -14.20
C PRO A 146 -17.08 -9.27 -14.86
N VAL A 147 -15.85 -9.69 -15.14
CA VAL A 147 -15.56 -10.99 -15.76
C VAL A 147 -16.10 -12.14 -14.90
N CYS A 148 -16.15 -11.94 -13.58
CA CYS A 148 -16.84 -12.79 -12.62
C CYS A 148 -17.34 -12.02 -11.40
N HIS A 149 -18.43 -12.50 -10.80
CA HIS A 149 -18.97 -12.03 -9.54
C HIS A 149 -18.55 -12.96 -8.41
N LEU A 150 -17.93 -12.42 -7.36
CA LEU A 150 -17.73 -13.12 -6.09
C LEU A 150 -18.88 -12.73 -5.15
N ASP A 151 -19.98 -13.48 -5.22
CA ASP A 151 -21.11 -13.22 -4.34
C ASP A 151 -20.87 -13.74 -2.92
N GLN A 152 -19.93 -14.67 -2.73
CA GLN A 152 -19.58 -15.25 -1.44
C GLN A 152 -18.10 -15.64 -1.40
N PHE A 153 -17.22 -14.70 -1.03
CA PHE A 153 -15.88 -15.06 -0.58
C PHE A 153 -16.01 -16.00 0.64
N ARG A 154 -15.15 -17.00 0.76
CA ARG A 154 -15.19 -17.98 1.86
C ARG A 154 -13.78 -18.32 2.32
N PRO A 155 -13.57 -18.60 3.62
CA PRO A 155 -12.31 -19.13 4.10
C PRO A 155 -11.88 -20.36 3.29
N GLY A 156 -10.61 -20.37 2.88
CA GLY A 156 -10.03 -21.45 2.08
C GLY A 156 -10.43 -21.50 0.62
N MET A 157 -11.02 -20.43 0.09
CA MET A 157 -11.15 -20.26 -1.36
C MET A 157 -9.77 -20.30 -2.04
N THR A 158 -9.70 -20.97 -3.18
CA THR A 158 -8.52 -21.09 -4.01
C THR A 158 -8.38 -19.92 -4.98
N MET A 159 -7.14 -19.61 -5.38
CA MET A 159 -6.85 -18.64 -6.44
C MET A 159 -7.49 -19.01 -7.79
N ARG A 160 -7.83 -20.31 -8.00
CA ARG A 160 -8.55 -20.79 -9.18
C ARG A 160 -10.07 -20.60 -9.07
N GLU A 161 -10.63 -20.67 -7.86
CA GLU A 161 -12.05 -20.40 -7.62
C GLU A 161 -12.37 -18.91 -7.75
N VAL A 162 -11.41 -18.05 -7.42
CA VAL A 162 -11.42 -16.66 -7.86
C VAL A 162 -11.08 -16.68 -9.35
N CYS A 163 -11.92 -16.11 -10.21
CA CYS A 163 -11.77 -16.22 -11.68
C CYS A 163 -10.50 -15.58 -12.29
N ALA A 164 -9.45 -15.36 -11.52
CA ALA A 164 -8.25 -14.64 -11.88
C ALA A 164 -7.22 -15.43 -12.70
N LEU A 165 -7.57 -16.57 -13.31
CA LEU A 165 -6.68 -17.27 -14.26
C LEU A 165 -7.25 -17.36 -15.68
N LEU A 166 -8.10 -16.40 -16.08
CA LEU A 166 -8.50 -16.27 -17.49
C LEU A 166 -7.41 -15.60 -18.36
N ASP A 167 -6.56 -14.76 -17.76
CA ASP A 167 -5.33 -14.29 -18.39
C ASP A 167 -4.20 -15.30 -18.07
N PRO A 168 -3.51 -15.87 -19.07
CA PRO A 168 -2.38 -16.77 -18.83
C PRO A 168 -1.18 -16.07 -18.18
N HIS A 169 -1.07 -14.73 -18.26
CA HIS A 169 0.06 -13.96 -17.73
C HIS A 169 -0.40 -12.65 -17.08
N PRO A 170 -1.22 -12.70 -16.00
CA PRO A 170 -1.75 -11.50 -15.39
C PRO A 170 -0.62 -10.65 -14.79
N PRO A 171 -0.78 -9.31 -14.71
CA PRO A 171 0.20 -8.47 -14.04
C PRO A 171 0.24 -8.79 -12.54
N ARG A 172 1.46 -8.87 -12.00
CA ARG A 172 1.70 -9.16 -10.58
C ARG A 172 2.56 -8.12 -9.90
N ASP A 173 2.41 -7.96 -8.58
CA ASP A 173 3.24 -7.11 -7.74
C ASP A 173 4.48 -7.85 -7.17
N ASP A 174 5.15 -7.23 -6.19
CA ASP A 174 6.33 -7.78 -5.51
C ASP A 174 6.08 -9.06 -4.70
N ASN A 175 4.84 -9.30 -4.27
CA ASN A 175 4.44 -10.45 -3.46
C ASN A 175 3.71 -11.51 -4.29
N ASP A 176 3.90 -11.48 -5.61
CA ASP A 176 3.21 -12.34 -6.58
C ASP A 176 1.68 -12.16 -6.61
N ALA A 177 1.15 -11.10 -5.98
CA ALA A 177 -0.28 -10.85 -5.95
C ALA A 177 -0.79 -10.50 -7.35
N VAL A 178 -1.89 -11.13 -7.75
CA VAL A 178 -2.50 -10.91 -9.06
C VAL A 178 -3.29 -9.61 -9.07
N LEU A 179 -3.00 -8.73 -10.03
CA LEU A 179 -3.69 -7.46 -10.23
C LEU A 179 -4.71 -7.63 -11.37
N THR A 180 -5.99 -7.44 -11.08
CA THR A 180 -7.07 -7.71 -12.04
C THR A 180 -8.33 -6.86 -11.74
N SER A 181 -9.44 -7.19 -12.40
CA SER A 181 -10.77 -6.64 -12.11
C SER A 181 -11.72 -7.74 -11.62
N LEU A 182 -12.61 -7.40 -10.68
CA LEU A 182 -13.50 -8.36 -10.04
C LEU A 182 -14.87 -7.77 -9.74
N GLY A 183 -15.93 -8.56 -9.88
CA GLY A 183 -17.28 -8.19 -9.46
C GLY A 183 -17.51 -8.47 -7.98
N PHE A 184 -17.91 -7.46 -7.21
CA PHE A 184 -18.32 -7.60 -5.81
C PHE A 184 -19.38 -6.55 -5.48
N ALA A 185 -20.39 -6.92 -4.69
CA ALA A 185 -21.51 -6.05 -4.32
C ALA A 185 -22.21 -5.37 -5.54
N GLY A 186 -22.31 -6.09 -6.66
CA GLY A 186 -22.89 -5.57 -7.91
C GLY A 186 -22.09 -4.42 -8.53
N MET A 187 -20.79 -4.33 -8.24
CA MET A 187 -19.85 -3.33 -8.77
C MET A 187 -18.57 -4.01 -9.25
N VAL A 188 -17.87 -3.39 -10.20
CA VAL A 188 -16.52 -3.84 -10.61
C VAL A 188 -15.47 -3.15 -9.76
N TRP A 189 -14.47 -3.89 -9.30
CA TRP A 189 -13.39 -3.43 -8.46
C TRP A 189 -12.05 -3.70 -9.13
N ALA A 190 -11.07 -2.82 -8.93
CA ALA A 190 -9.68 -3.19 -9.15
C ALA A 190 -9.31 -4.11 -7.98
N ALA A 191 -8.81 -5.30 -8.27
CA ALA A 191 -8.57 -6.34 -7.29
C ALA A 191 -7.09 -6.68 -7.24
N ARG A 192 -6.57 -6.77 -6.02
CA ARG A 192 -5.27 -7.34 -5.69
C ARG A 192 -5.50 -8.61 -4.90
N LEU A 193 -5.10 -9.74 -5.49
CA LEU A 193 -5.36 -11.08 -4.98
C LEU A 193 -4.05 -11.71 -4.52
N SER A 194 -3.85 -11.79 -3.20
CA SER A 194 -2.63 -12.31 -2.60
C SER A 194 -2.71 -13.83 -2.48
N PRO A 195 -1.76 -14.58 -3.09
CA PRO A 195 -1.66 -16.01 -2.87
C PRO A 195 -1.22 -16.28 -1.42
N GLY A 196 -1.69 -17.39 -0.86
CA GLY A 196 -1.22 -17.88 0.42
C GLY A 196 0.22 -18.40 0.38
N THR A 197 0.84 -18.46 1.54
CA THR A 197 2.13 -19.13 1.73
C THR A 197 1.87 -20.54 2.26
N GLU A 198 2.61 -21.53 1.77
CA GLU A 198 2.62 -22.86 2.40
C GLU A 198 3.45 -22.79 3.69
N ASP A 199 3.04 -23.56 4.71
CA ASP A 199 3.70 -23.63 6.03
C ASP A 199 5.20 -23.98 5.98
N SER A 200 5.68 -24.52 4.85
CA SER A 200 7.10 -24.83 4.59
C SER A 200 7.92 -23.69 3.96
N GLY A 201 7.39 -22.46 3.91
CA GLY A 201 8.12 -21.29 3.37
C GLY A 201 8.21 -21.26 1.83
N GLY A 202 7.36 -22.04 1.16
CA GLY A 202 7.12 -21.95 -0.28
C GLY A 202 5.89 -21.06 -0.56
N VAL A 203 5.82 -20.49 -1.76
CA VAL A 203 4.60 -19.80 -2.22
C VAL A 203 3.54 -20.86 -2.49
N GLY A 204 2.53 -20.95 -1.64
CA GLY A 204 1.38 -21.83 -1.80
C GLY A 204 0.40 -21.21 -2.78
N THR A 205 0.65 -21.37 -4.08
CA THR A 205 -0.04 -20.63 -5.15
C THR A 205 -1.54 -20.88 -5.27
N ASP A 206 -2.07 -21.89 -4.57
CA ASP A 206 -3.42 -22.37 -4.80
C ASP A 206 -4.46 -21.71 -3.90
N ARG A 207 -4.11 -21.14 -2.75
CA ARG A 207 -5.09 -20.54 -1.82
C ARG A 207 -5.10 -19.01 -1.91
N LEU A 208 -6.28 -18.40 -1.91
CA LEU A 208 -6.43 -16.96 -1.74
C LEU A 208 -6.35 -16.66 -0.23
N ASP A 209 -5.31 -15.97 0.18
CA ASP A 209 -5.10 -15.60 1.60
C ASP A 209 -5.75 -14.25 1.90
N HIS A 210 -5.54 -13.29 1.01
CA HIS A 210 -6.01 -11.93 1.20
C HIS A 210 -6.48 -11.33 -0.13
N MET A 211 -7.60 -10.61 -0.08
CA MET A 211 -8.16 -9.89 -1.20
C MET A 211 -8.36 -8.43 -0.83
N GLU A 212 -7.76 -7.55 -1.63
CA GLU A 212 -7.94 -6.10 -1.53
C GLU A 212 -8.68 -5.61 -2.78
N LEU A 213 -9.77 -4.87 -2.58
CA LEU A 213 -10.57 -4.27 -3.65
C LEU A 213 -10.47 -2.75 -3.59
N ARG A 214 -10.25 -2.11 -4.73
CA ARG A 214 -10.10 -0.66 -4.84
C ARG A 214 -11.09 -0.06 -5.82
N ARG A 215 -11.67 1.08 -5.44
CA ARG A 215 -12.48 1.95 -6.29
C ARG A 215 -12.25 3.42 -5.93
N PRO A 216 -12.62 4.38 -6.80
CA PRO A 216 -12.79 5.75 -6.40
C PRO A 216 -13.71 5.86 -5.17
N LEU A 217 -13.33 6.71 -4.23
CA LEU A 217 -14.13 7.03 -3.06
C LEU A 217 -15.19 8.06 -3.45
N ASP A 218 -16.43 7.60 -3.50
CA ASP A 218 -17.61 8.44 -3.66
C ASP A 218 -18.77 7.91 -2.80
N ALA A 219 -19.65 8.82 -2.35
CA ALA A 219 -20.76 8.47 -1.48
C ALA A 219 -21.70 7.41 -2.07
N PRO A 220 -22.10 7.47 -3.37
CA PRO A 220 -22.92 6.41 -3.99
C PRO A 220 -22.28 5.02 -3.93
N THR A 221 -20.97 4.92 -4.22
CA THR A 221 -20.22 3.65 -4.18
C THR A 221 -20.18 3.12 -2.74
N LEU A 222 -19.86 3.97 -1.75
CA LEU A 222 -19.78 3.57 -0.34
C LEU A 222 -21.16 3.14 0.21
N ASP A 223 -22.21 3.90 -0.08
CA ASP A 223 -23.59 3.57 0.32
C ASP A 223 -24.04 2.23 -0.26
N LYS A 224 -23.74 1.97 -1.54
CA LYS A 224 -24.08 0.70 -2.19
C LYS A 224 -23.32 -0.47 -1.58
N LEU A 225 -22.04 -0.30 -1.28
CA LEU A 225 -21.22 -1.31 -0.60
C LEU A 225 -21.80 -1.65 0.77
N LEU A 226 -21.96 -0.64 1.64
CA LEU A 226 -22.47 -0.84 3.00
C LEU A 226 -23.86 -1.46 3.01
N LYS A 227 -24.77 -0.99 2.16
CA LYS A 227 -26.11 -1.58 2.00
C LYS A 227 -26.04 -3.07 1.63
N THR A 228 -25.11 -3.43 0.74
CA THR A 228 -24.94 -4.82 0.33
C THR A 228 -24.41 -5.68 1.46
N LEU A 229 -23.38 -5.22 2.18
CA LEU A 229 -22.81 -5.93 3.33
C LEU A 229 -23.87 -6.11 4.44
N TYR A 230 -24.64 -5.07 4.76
CA TYR A 230 -25.74 -5.17 5.73
C TYR A 230 -26.82 -6.16 5.30
N ALA A 231 -27.18 -6.19 4.01
CA ALA A 231 -28.13 -7.17 3.48
C ALA A 231 -27.60 -8.61 3.56
N GLN A 232 -26.28 -8.79 3.59
CA GLN A 232 -25.61 -10.08 3.78
C GLN A 232 -25.45 -10.47 5.27
N GLY A 233 -25.94 -9.64 6.20
CA GLY A 233 -25.90 -9.92 7.64
C GLY A 233 -24.61 -9.47 8.35
N TYR A 234 -23.84 -8.58 7.71
CA TYR A 234 -22.73 -7.90 8.38
C TYR A 234 -23.22 -6.70 9.17
N ALA A 235 -22.50 -6.36 10.23
CA ALA A 235 -22.74 -5.18 11.05
C ALA A 235 -21.42 -4.48 11.35
N PRO A 236 -21.43 -3.14 11.59
CA PRO A 236 -20.26 -2.43 12.07
C PRO A 236 -19.77 -3.04 13.38
N TRP A 237 -18.48 -3.36 13.43
CA TRP A 237 -17.78 -3.83 14.62
C TRP A 237 -17.03 -2.67 15.26
N GLN A 238 -16.14 -2.04 14.50
CA GLN A 238 -15.33 -0.91 14.92
C GLN A 238 -15.21 0.12 13.80
N ALA A 239 -14.97 1.37 14.15
CA ALA A 239 -14.55 2.38 13.19
C ALA A 239 -13.57 3.35 13.83
N GLU A 240 -12.52 3.69 13.09
CA GLU A 240 -11.50 4.65 13.46
C GLU A 240 -11.56 5.80 12.46
N LEU A 241 -11.74 7.02 12.96
CA LEU A 241 -11.73 8.25 12.18
C LEU A 241 -10.79 9.25 12.87
N PRO A 242 -10.34 10.32 12.20
CA PRO A 242 -9.44 11.29 12.81
C PRO A 242 -9.98 11.86 14.13
N GLY A 243 -9.39 11.44 15.25
CA GLY A 243 -9.77 11.85 16.60
C GLY A 243 -11.03 11.18 17.16
N LEU A 244 -11.51 10.09 16.56
CA LEU A 244 -12.69 9.37 17.01
C LEU A 244 -12.53 7.85 16.80
N ASP A 245 -12.57 7.11 17.89
CA ASP A 245 -12.63 5.66 17.90
C ASP A 245 -14.01 5.20 18.33
N MET A 246 -14.60 4.29 17.56
CA MET A 246 -15.95 3.78 17.78
C MET A 246 -15.88 2.26 17.93
N ASN A 247 -16.21 1.76 19.13
CA ASN A 247 -16.48 0.35 19.33
C ASN A 247 -18.00 0.11 19.44
N PHE A 248 -18.58 -0.59 18.46
CA PHE A 248 -20.02 -0.76 18.39
C PHE A 248 -20.53 -1.91 19.26
N THR A 249 -19.67 -2.84 19.69
CA THR A 249 -20.05 -3.94 20.60
C THR A 249 -20.32 -3.44 22.01
N GLU A 250 -19.61 -2.40 22.44
CA GLU A 250 -19.81 -1.73 23.73
C GLU A 250 -21.14 -0.94 23.80
N MET A 251 -21.82 -0.72 22.67
CA MET A 251 -23.11 -0.01 22.60
C MET A 251 -24.31 -0.87 23.00
N THR A 252 -24.17 -1.70 24.03
CA THR A 252 -25.18 -2.64 24.51
C THR A 252 -26.52 -1.96 24.87
N GLY A 253 -27.64 -2.65 24.59
CA GLY A 253 -29.00 -2.17 24.89
C GLY A 253 -29.68 -1.31 23.81
N ARG A 254 -29.14 -1.22 22.60
CA ARG A 254 -29.71 -0.45 21.47
C ARG A 254 -29.98 -1.37 20.26
N SER A 255 -31.03 -1.08 19.49
CA SER A 255 -31.34 -1.81 18.25
C SER A 255 -30.24 -1.61 17.20
N ALA A 256 -30.04 -2.60 16.32
CA ALA A 256 -29.02 -2.59 15.26
C ALA A 256 -29.13 -1.40 14.29
N GLU A 257 -30.29 -0.76 14.20
CA GLU A 257 -30.50 0.45 13.38
C GLU A 257 -29.69 1.65 13.88
N ARG A 258 -29.35 1.71 15.18
CA ARG A 258 -28.70 2.87 15.79
C ARG A 258 -27.18 2.91 15.57
N PRO A 259 -26.42 1.81 15.69
CA PRO A 259 -25.02 1.74 15.25
C PRO A 259 -24.82 2.16 13.79
N THR A 260 -25.63 1.61 12.88
CA THR A 260 -25.55 1.92 11.44
C THR A 260 -25.86 3.38 11.14
N ALA A 261 -26.89 3.95 11.76
CA ALA A 261 -27.22 5.37 11.59
C ALA A 261 -26.14 6.30 12.15
N LEU A 262 -25.54 5.94 13.30
CA LEU A 262 -24.44 6.70 13.88
C LEU A 262 -23.21 6.67 12.99
N LEU A 263 -22.78 5.47 12.55
CA LEU A 263 -21.66 5.32 11.62
C LEU A 263 -21.89 6.15 10.36
N ARG A 264 -23.08 6.08 9.75
CA ARG A 264 -23.40 6.82 8.53
C ARG A 264 -23.19 8.32 8.71
N ARG A 265 -23.76 8.89 9.76
CA ARG A 265 -23.60 10.33 10.04
C ARG A 265 -22.13 10.70 10.23
N THR A 266 -21.38 9.92 11.01
CA THR A 266 -19.96 10.16 11.26
C THR A 266 -19.15 10.10 9.97
N VAL A 267 -19.43 9.15 9.09
CA VAL A 267 -18.78 9.01 7.79
C VAL A 267 -19.13 10.18 6.87
N ASP A 268 -20.39 10.62 6.84
CA ASP A 268 -20.81 11.78 6.05
C ASP A 268 -20.05 13.05 6.49
N ASP A 269 -19.94 13.27 7.81
CA ASP A 269 -19.20 14.40 8.38
C ASP A 269 -17.69 14.31 8.03
N PHE A 270 -17.10 13.11 8.07
CA PHE A 270 -15.71 12.87 7.68
C PHE A 270 -15.45 13.15 6.19
N LEU A 271 -16.30 12.62 5.30
CA LEU A 271 -16.17 12.83 3.86
C LEU A 271 -16.36 14.30 3.50
N ALA A 272 -17.25 15.02 4.21
CA ALA A 272 -17.43 16.46 4.05
C ALA A 272 -16.19 17.26 4.51
N ALA A 273 -15.49 16.81 5.57
CA ALA A 273 -14.24 17.42 5.99
C ALA A 273 -13.09 17.21 4.98
N GLY A 274 -13.11 16.10 4.23
CA GLY A 274 -12.25 15.87 3.08
C GLY A 274 -10.75 15.68 3.39
N ALA A 275 -10.41 15.34 4.63
CA ALA A 275 -9.04 15.17 5.09
C ALA A 275 -8.87 13.94 5.98
N GLY A 276 -7.69 13.31 5.92
CA GLY A 276 -7.35 12.13 6.70
C GLY A 276 -7.78 10.81 6.05
N GLU A 277 -7.70 9.76 6.87
CA GLU A 277 -8.08 8.39 6.56
C GLU A 277 -9.06 7.91 7.63
N ALA A 278 -10.02 7.09 7.24
CA ALA A 278 -10.93 6.42 8.15
C ALA A 278 -10.96 4.93 7.84
N THR A 279 -11.07 4.11 8.88
CA THR A 279 -11.16 2.66 8.80
C THR A 279 -12.47 2.19 9.41
N ILE A 280 -13.20 1.32 8.72
CA ILE A 280 -14.46 0.75 9.20
C ILE A 280 -14.35 -0.77 9.11
N MET A 281 -14.49 -1.44 10.24
CA MET A 281 -14.47 -2.89 10.33
C MET A 281 -15.90 -3.42 10.43
N LEU A 282 -16.24 -4.38 9.57
CA LEU A 282 -17.50 -5.09 9.61
C LEU A 282 -17.26 -6.58 9.83
N ALA A 283 -18.11 -7.16 10.67
CA ALA A 283 -18.12 -8.58 10.97
C ALA A 283 -19.53 -9.16 10.80
N PRO A 284 -19.67 -10.48 10.65
CA PRO A 284 -20.98 -11.12 10.68
C PRO A 284 -21.67 -10.82 12.01
N GLN A 285 -22.91 -10.30 11.96
CA GLN A 285 -23.62 -9.82 13.15
C GLN A 285 -23.74 -10.91 14.24
N LYS A 286 -23.85 -12.18 13.83
CA LYS A 286 -23.97 -13.33 14.73
C LYS A 286 -22.68 -13.63 15.52
N LEU A 287 -21.53 -13.15 15.04
CA LEU A 287 -20.22 -13.42 15.64
C LEU A 287 -19.70 -12.24 16.48
N LEU A 288 -20.29 -11.06 16.37
CA LEU A 288 -19.90 -9.88 17.16
C LEU A 288 -19.77 -10.15 18.68
N PRO A 289 -20.71 -10.87 19.34
CA PRO A 289 -20.59 -11.14 20.77
C PRO A 289 -19.37 -12.01 21.15
N VAL A 290 -18.81 -12.76 20.21
CA VAL A 290 -17.69 -13.69 20.43
C VAL A 290 -16.36 -13.06 20.02
N LEU A 291 -16.38 -12.04 19.15
CA LEU A 291 -15.19 -11.34 18.69
C LEU A 291 -14.61 -10.37 19.74
N ASP A 292 -15.42 -9.93 20.72
CA ASP A 292 -14.95 -9.09 21.83
C ASP A 292 -14.01 -9.83 22.80
N ASP A 293 -14.16 -11.15 22.94
CA ASP A 293 -13.47 -11.96 23.95
C ASP A 293 -12.32 -12.83 23.38
N ALA A 294 -12.13 -12.84 22.06
CA ALA A 294 -11.27 -13.82 21.39
C ALA A 294 -10.05 -13.17 20.70
N ASP A 295 -8.85 -13.59 21.11
CA ASP A 295 -7.59 -13.28 20.40
C ASP A 295 -7.57 -13.85 18.95
N ALA A 296 -8.41 -14.86 18.67
CA ALA A 296 -8.66 -15.41 17.35
C ALA A 296 -10.07 -16.04 17.26
N PRO A 297 -10.77 -15.91 16.12
CA PRO A 297 -12.11 -16.45 15.94
C PRO A 297 -12.14 -17.99 16.05
N HIS A 298 -13.05 -18.53 16.89
CA HIS A 298 -13.22 -19.98 17.12
C HIS A 298 -13.83 -20.77 15.94
N GLY A 299 -14.10 -20.10 14.82
CA GLY A 299 -14.72 -20.69 13.64
C GLY A 299 -14.44 -19.84 12.40
N ASP A 300 -14.85 -20.36 11.25
CA ASP A 300 -14.74 -19.67 9.97
C ASP A 300 -15.39 -18.28 10.04
N VAL A 301 -14.58 -17.23 9.87
CA VAL A 301 -15.07 -15.86 9.86
C VAL A 301 -14.46 -15.07 8.72
N GLN A 302 -15.29 -14.24 8.11
CA GLN A 302 -14.86 -13.27 7.14
C GLN A 302 -15.07 -11.88 7.73
N LEU A 303 -14.03 -11.06 7.70
CA LEU A 303 -14.07 -9.68 8.14
C LEU A 303 -13.83 -8.77 6.94
N PHE A 304 -14.54 -7.65 6.93
CA PHE A 304 -14.32 -6.59 5.96
C PHE A 304 -13.71 -5.39 6.66
N THR A 305 -12.61 -4.88 6.14
CA THR A 305 -12.03 -3.61 6.56
C THR A 305 -12.13 -2.64 5.39
N LEU A 306 -12.88 -1.56 5.58
CA LEU A 306 -13.04 -0.51 4.59
C LEU A 306 -12.15 0.64 4.98
N THR A 307 -11.22 1.03 4.11
CA THR A 307 -10.37 2.20 4.30
C THR A 307 -10.78 3.30 3.33
N LEU A 308 -11.10 4.46 3.88
CA LEU A 308 -11.54 5.65 3.17
C LEU A 308 -10.40 6.66 3.12
N ARG A 309 -9.74 6.81 1.96
CA ARG A 309 -8.65 7.78 1.78
C ARG A 309 -9.15 9.02 1.06
N CYS A 310 -9.39 10.09 1.82
CA CYS A 310 -9.89 11.36 1.25
C CYS A 310 -8.89 12.02 0.30
N ILE A 311 -7.58 11.93 0.60
CA ILE A 311 -6.53 12.60 -0.18
C ILE A 311 -6.36 11.93 -1.55
N SER A 312 -6.21 10.61 -1.59
CA SER A 312 -6.10 9.85 -2.84
C SER A 312 -7.46 9.53 -3.48
N ARG A 313 -8.56 9.94 -2.84
CA ARG A 313 -9.95 9.65 -3.22
C ARG A 313 -10.17 8.17 -3.53
N THR A 314 -9.64 7.30 -2.68
CA THR A 314 -9.68 5.86 -2.88
C THR A 314 -10.44 5.19 -1.74
N LEU A 315 -11.38 4.32 -2.12
CA LEU A 315 -12.02 3.36 -1.25
C LEU A 315 -11.29 2.03 -1.41
N ILE A 316 -10.79 1.50 -0.29
CA ILE A 316 -10.15 0.19 -0.21
C ILE A 316 -11.06 -0.73 0.61
N VAL A 317 -11.23 -1.96 0.17
CA VAL A 317 -11.95 -3.00 0.90
C VAL A 317 -11.03 -4.20 1.01
N ASP A 318 -10.49 -4.39 2.20
CA ASP A 318 -9.74 -5.57 2.57
C ASP A 318 -10.69 -6.63 3.07
N VAL A 319 -10.50 -7.85 2.56
CA VAL A 319 -11.30 -9.01 2.96
C VAL A 319 -10.37 -10.06 3.54
N ALA A 320 -10.49 -10.25 4.86
CA ALA A 320 -9.77 -11.28 5.59
C ALA A 320 -10.72 -12.44 5.88
N ALA A 321 -10.30 -13.66 5.56
CA ALA A 321 -11.06 -14.87 5.86
C ALA A 321 -10.22 -15.84 6.68
N TYR A 322 -10.61 -16.00 7.94
CA TYR A 322 -9.97 -16.90 8.87
C TYR A 322 -10.68 -18.24 8.83
N GLN A 323 -9.91 -19.32 8.77
CA GLN A 323 -10.42 -20.66 9.03
C GLN A 323 -10.33 -20.93 10.53
N GLY A 324 -11.43 -21.39 11.12
CA GLY A 324 -11.39 -21.88 12.50
C GLY A 324 -10.46 -23.09 12.58
N SER A 325 -9.68 -23.20 13.65
CA SER A 325 -8.96 -24.45 13.92
C SER A 325 -9.97 -25.56 14.23
N GLU A 326 -9.86 -26.71 13.57
CA GLU A 326 -10.52 -27.96 14.01
C GLU A 326 -9.87 -28.39 15.35
N GLY A 327 -10.25 -27.75 16.46
CA GLY A 327 -9.49 -27.84 17.70
C GLY A 327 -10.29 -27.51 18.94
N GLY A 328 -11.51 -28.02 19.05
CA GLY A 328 -12.31 -27.96 20.28
C GLY A 328 -13.13 -29.24 20.45
N ARG A 329 -12.47 -30.33 20.81
CA ARG A 329 -13.12 -31.49 21.44
C ARG A 329 -13.19 -31.27 22.95
#